data_AF-A0A9E4CYJ5-F1
#
_entry.id   AF-A0A9E4CYJ5-F1
#
_cell.length_a   1.000
_cell.length_b   1.000
_cell.length_c   1.000
_cell.angle_alpha   90.00
_cell.angle_beta   90.00
_cell.angle_gamma   90.00
#
_symmetry.space_group_name_H-M   'P 1'
#
loop_
_entity.id
_entity.type
_entity.pdbx_description
1 polymer ?
#
loop_
_entity_poly.entity_id
_entity_poly.type
_entity_poly.pdbx_seq_one_letter_code
_entity_poly.pdbx_strand_id
1 'polypeptide(L)'
;MTPPVATTFDGQFLEPVDRTSMSLEEVIAFDRWKLDACEHPEMDLVVERIGNWAEYGMVKDFIGASTADLPVLRAELPSSNGGTTPWTRSLIALGELDQLVASQPFFEILELVDLGTGRVVRETGHFGSEFINEQGDVLIHFDETHLCVSVGGATVFRSTRFQQRLSADVESAFDLIDVYGASVTLGSPICGPLIGRDDEDGLEVPPTEFEVRPARFGVENIEWRLGALSRLFRASVDSRNPVVWC
;
A
#
# COMPACT_ATOMS: atom_id res chain seq x y z
N MET A 1 6.87 -34.76 -11.64
CA MET A 1 8.28 -34.37 -11.49
C MET A 1 8.29 -33.10 -10.66
N THR A 2 9.11 -33.03 -9.61
CA THR A 2 9.29 -31.81 -8.81
C THR A 2 9.95 -30.76 -9.70
N PRO A 3 9.44 -29.53 -9.83
CA PRO A 3 10.13 -28.49 -10.57
C PRO A 3 11.54 -28.30 -10.00
N PRO A 4 12.56 -28.01 -10.83
CA PRO A 4 13.88 -27.65 -10.33
C PRO A 4 13.73 -26.43 -9.44
N VAL A 5 14.06 -26.59 -8.16
CA VAL A 5 14.21 -25.46 -7.23
C VAL A 5 15.35 -24.62 -7.78
N ALA A 6 15.18 -23.30 -7.85
CA ALA A 6 16.29 -22.39 -8.14
C ALA A 6 17.34 -22.53 -7.04
N THR A 7 18.28 -23.46 -7.21
CA THR A 7 19.40 -23.65 -6.31
C THR A 7 20.59 -22.87 -6.84
N THR A 8 21.01 -21.94 -6.01
CA THR A 8 22.16 -21.05 -6.16
C THR A 8 23.48 -21.82 -6.14
N PHE A 9 24.50 -21.30 -6.83
CA PHE A 9 25.87 -21.35 -6.31
C PHE A 9 25.91 -20.27 -5.21
N ASP A 10 26.19 -20.64 -3.95
CA ASP A 10 26.49 -19.72 -2.84
C ASP A 10 25.34 -18.94 -2.12
N GLY A 11 24.07 -19.23 -2.38
CA GLY A 11 22.96 -18.75 -1.55
C GLY A 11 22.45 -17.33 -1.84
N GLN A 12 22.81 -16.73 -2.98
CA GLN A 12 22.27 -15.44 -3.42
C GLN A 12 21.31 -15.59 -4.61
N PHE A 13 20.22 -14.82 -4.59
CA PHE A 13 19.19 -14.80 -5.64
C PHE A 13 19.81 -14.42 -6.98
N LEU A 14 19.49 -15.16 -8.04
CA LEU A 14 19.74 -14.71 -9.40
C LEU A 14 18.65 -13.67 -9.71
N GLU A 15 18.90 -12.40 -9.40
CA GLU A 15 18.33 -11.35 -10.24
C GLU A 15 18.74 -11.61 -11.70
N PRO A 16 18.08 -11.03 -12.71
CA PRO A 16 18.61 -11.05 -14.07
C PRO A 16 19.96 -10.34 -14.07
N VAL A 17 21.01 -11.11 -13.77
CA VAL A 17 22.39 -10.63 -13.64
C VAL A 17 22.72 -10.02 -14.98
N ASP A 18 23.23 -8.79 -14.95
CA ASP A 18 23.88 -8.21 -16.10
C ASP A 18 24.87 -9.25 -16.66
N ARG A 19 24.54 -9.82 -17.82
CA ARG A 19 25.29 -10.91 -18.45
C ARG A 19 26.76 -10.54 -18.69
N THR A 20 27.09 -9.26 -18.63
CA THR A 20 28.47 -8.77 -18.76
C THR A 20 29.31 -8.98 -17.49
N SER A 21 28.70 -9.28 -16.34
CA SER A 21 29.39 -9.53 -15.08
C SER A 21 29.51 -11.02 -14.71
N MET A 22 28.88 -11.92 -15.47
CA MET A 22 28.91 -13.37 -15.22
C MET A 22 30.18 -14.02 -15.79
N SER A 23 30.73 -14.99 -15.04
CA SER A 23 31.70 -15.94 -15.57
C SER A 23 31.06 -16.89 -16.59
N LEU A 24 31.89 -17.51 -17.43
CA LEU A 24 31.42 -18.49 -18.43
C LEU A 24 30.67 -19.67 -17.79
N GLU A 25 31.11 -20.12 -16.60
CA GLU A 25 30.46 -21.22 -15.89
C GLU A 25 29.05 -20.85 -15.41
N GLU A 26 28.87 -19.63 -14.90
CA GLU A 26 27.57 -19.11 -14.48
C GLU A 26 26.61 -18.95 -15.68
N VAL A 27 27.11 -18.49 -16.83
CA VAL A 27 26.31 -18.38 -18.06
C VAL A 27 25.84 -19.76 -18.52
N ILE A 28 26.71 -20.77 -18.52
CA ILE A 28 26.36 -22.15 -18.90
C ILE A 28 25.35 -22.75 -17.91
N ALA A 29 25.51 -22.49 -16.61
CA ALA A 29 24.57 -22.95 -15.59
C ALA A 29 23.17 -22.32 -15.78
N PHE A 30 23.12 -21.01 -16.03
CA PHE A 30 21.88 -20.30 -16.31
C PHE A 30 21.20 -20.79 -17.60
N ASP A 31 21.95 -20.94 -18.68
CA ASP A 31 21.41 -21.43 -19.96
C ASP A 31 20.90 -22.88 -19.84
N ARG A 32 21.55 -23.74 -19.04
CA ARG A 32 21.03 -25.09 -18.74
C ARG A 32 19.74 -25.05 -17.92
N TRP A 33 19.68 -24.20 -16.90
CA TRP A 33 18.46 -24.01 -16.12
C TRP A 33 17.28 -23.57 -17.01
N LYS A 34 17.51 -22.66 -17.97
CA LYS A 34 16.48 -22.22 -18.92
C LYS A 34 15.89 -23.34 -19.78
N LEU A 35 16.60 -24.45 -19.97
CA LEU A 35 16.08 -25.59 -20.76
C LEU A 35 14.96 -26.34 -20.02
N ASP A 36 14.99 -26.32 -18.68
CA ASP A 36 14.03 -27.03 -17.83
C ASP A 36 13.12 -26.08 -17.03
N ALA A 37 13.35 -24.76 -17.10
CA ALA A 37 12.53 -23.74 -16.45
C ALA A 37 11.18 -23.60 -17.16
N CYS A 38 10.11 -23.42 -16.37
CA CYS A 38 8.80 -23.07 -16.93
C CYS A 38 8.86 -21.62 -17.46
N GLU A 39 8.34 -21.41 -18.67
CA GLU A 39 8.28 -20.08 -19.28
C GLU A 39 7.24 -19.22 -18.55
N HIS A 40 7.72 -18.14 -17.95
CA HIS A 40 6.91 -17.14 -17.27
C HIS A 40 7.41 -15.74 -17.65
N PRO A 41 6.51 -14.75 -17.89
CA PRO A 41 6.92 -13.36 -18.03
C PRO A 41 7.75 -12.93 -16.82
N GLU A 42 8.92 -12.36 -17.06
CA GLU A 42 9.87 -11.94 -16.02
C GLU A 42 10.32 -13.08 -15.07
N MET A 43 10.08 -14.34 -15.44
CA MET A 43 10.26 -15.55 -14.62
C MET A 43 9.31 -15.64 -13.41
N ASP A 44 8.22 -14.87 -13.39
CA ASP A 44 7.27 -14.86 -12.30
C ASP A 44 6.11 -15.84 -12.52
N LEU A 45 5.97 -16.82 -11.62
CA LEU A 45 4.84 -17.76 -11.66
C LEU A 45 3.49 -17.05 -11.50
N VAL A 46 3.43 -16.09 -10.58
CA VAL A 46 2.26 -15.26 -10.25
C VAL A 46 2.78 -13.90 -9.76
N VAL A 47 2.17 -12.82 -10.25
CA VAL A 47 2.40 -11.44 -9.77
C VAL A 47 1.08 -10.90 -9.25
N GLU A 48 1.09 -10.37 -8.03
CA GLU A 48 -0.10 -9.80 -7.41
C GLU A 48 0.24 -8.44 -6.82
N ARG A 49 -0.62 -7.45 -7.08
CA ARG A 49 -0.56 -6.16 -6.41
C ARG A 49 -1.39 -6.27 -5.12
N ILE A 50 -0.78 -6.03 -3.97
CA ILE A 50 -1.51 -5.94 -2.68
C ILE A 50 -1.96 -4.50 -2.42
N GLY A 51 -1.18 -3.52 -2.88
CA GLY A 51 -1.46 -2.10 -2.72
C GLY A 51 -0.17 -1.29 -2.75
N ASN A 52 -0.28 0.03 -2.66
CA ASN A 52 0.85 0.87 -2.27
C ASN A 52 1.14 0.74 -0.77
N TRP A 53 2.16 1.44 -0.25
CA TRP A 53 2.54 1.37 1.16
C TRP A 53 1.43 1.75 2.15
N ALA A 54 0.58 2.73 1.83
CA ALA A 54 -0.52 3.12 2.70
C ALA A 54 -1.59 2.01 2.75
N GLU A 55 -1.97 1.49 1.59
CA GLU A 55 -2.93 0.39 1.46
C GLU A 55 -2.42 -0.92 2.08
N TYR A 56 -1.13 -1.20 1.92
CA TYR A 56 -0.46 -2.33 2.55
C TYR A 56 -0.35 -2.15 4.07
N GLY A 57 -0.16 -0.92 4.55
CA GLY A 57 -0.27 -0.57 5.96
C GLY A 57 -1.61 -1.00 6.55
N MET A 58 -2.72 -0.75 5.84
CA MET A 58 -4.06 -1.18 6.26
C MET A 58 -4.18 -2.70 6.40
N VAL A 59 -3.49 -3.50 5.56
CA VAL A 59 -3.43 -4.96 5.73
C VAL A 59 -2.77 -5.32 7.06
N LYS A 60 -1.68 -4.63 7.43
CA LYS A 60 -0.96 -4.88 8.68
C LYS A 60 -1.77 -4.43 9.90
N ASP A 61 -2.45 -3.29 9.82
CA ASP A 61 -3.37 -2.84 10.86
C ASP A 61 -4.52 -3.84 11.06
N PHE A 62 -5.07 -4.37 9.97
CA PHE A 62 -6.10 -5.42 10.01
C PHE A 62 -5.62 -6.70 10.71
N ILE A 63 -4.39 -7.14 10.43
CA ILE A 63 -3.74 -8.27 11.13
C ILE A 63 -3.50 -7.94 12.61
N GLY A 64 -3.12 -6.70 12.91
CA GLY A 64 -2.90 -6.19 14.26
C GLY A 64 -4.16 -6.14 15.10
N ALA A 65 -5.30 -5.79 14.49
CA ALA A 65 -6.62 -5.74 15.12
C ALA A 65 -7.20 -7.14 15.41
N SER A 66 -6.68 -8.19 14.76
CA SER A 66 -7.15 -9.55 14.98
C SER A 66 -6.72 -10.11 16.33
N THR A 67 -7.67 -10.71 17.05
CA THR A 67 -7.40 -11.48 18.26
C THR A 67 -6.82 -12.88 17.98
N ALA A 68 -6.74 -13.28 16.71
CA ALA A 68 -6.13 -14.55 16.33
C ALA A 68 -4.61 -14.52 16.55
N ASP A 69 -4.05 -15.71 16.82
CA ASP A 69 -2.60 -15.89 16.90
C ASP A 69 -2.04 -16.04 15.48
N LEU A 70 -1.48 -14.95 14.95
CA LEU A 70 -0.99 -14.83 13.56
C LEU A 70 0.53 -14.55 13.52
N PRO A 71 1.38 -15.38 14.16
CA PRO A 71 2.80 -15.09 14.32
C PRO A 71 3.58 -15.09 13.00
N VAL A 72 3.18 -15.90 12.01
CA VAL A 72 3.87 -15.98 10.73
C VAL A 72 3.52 -14.77 9.86
N LEU A 73 2.25 -14.41 9.73
CA LEU A 73 1.84 -13.21 8.99
C LEU A 73 2.50 -11.96 9.57
N ARG A 74 2.57 -11.81 10.90
CA ARG A 74 3.23 -10.66 11.53
C ARG A 74 4.74 -10.63 11.30
N ALA A 75 5.39 -11.78 11.15
CA ALA A 75 6.84 -11.89 10.97
C ALA A 75 7.28 -11.81 9.51
N GLU A 76 6.52 -12.40 8.59
CA GLU A 76 6.91 -12.56 7.19
C GLU A 76 6.47 -11.41 6.29
N LEU A 77 5.41 -10.69 6.67
CA LEU A 77 4.97 -9.52 5.91
C LEU A 77 5.98 -8.38 6.07
N PRO A 78 6.60 -7.91 4.97
CA PRO A 78 7.68 -6.94 5.06
C PRO A 78 7.26 -5.59 5.65
N SER A 79 8.25 -4.82 6.08
CA SER A 79 8.12 -3.42 6.52
C SER A 79 8.73 -2.41 5.53
N SER A 80 9.34 -2.88 4.45
CA SER A 80 9.96 -2.11 3.38
C SER A 80 9.97 -2.92 2.09
N ASN A 81 10.33 -2.32 0.95
CA ASN A 81 10.48 -3.08 -0.29
C ASN A 81 11.59 -4.13 -0.12
N GLY A 82 11.45 -5.25 -0.83
CA GLY A 82 12.41 -6.35 -0.75
C GLY A 82 12.10 -7.39 0.33
N GLY A 83 12.89 -8.46 0.32
CA GLY A 83 12.74 -9.61 1.20
C GLY A 83 12.01 -10.77 0.54
N THR A 84 11.97 -11.90 1.24
CA THR A 84 11.30 -13.11 0.76
C THR A 84 10.55 -13.81 1.88
N THR A 85 9.47 -14.51 1.51
CA THR A 85 8.76 -15.44 2.39
C THR A 85 8.93 -16.85 1.84
N PRO A 86 9.63 -17.77 2.55
CA PRO A 86 9.87 -19.11 2.04
C PRO A 86 8.58 -19.93 2.05
N TRP A 87 8.44 -20.88 1.11
CA TRP A 87 7.22 -21.66 0.92
C TRP A 87 6.73 -22.41 2.16
N THR A 88 7.65 -22.83 3.05
CA THR A 88 7.31 -23.47 4.32
C THR A 88 6.58 -22.52 5.28
N ARG A 89 6.93 -21.23 5.24
CA ARG A 89 6.28 -20.17 5.99
C ARG A 89 5.01 -19.72 5.30
N SER A 90 4.99 -19.64 3.96
CA SER A 90 3.77 -19.42 3.16
C SER A 90 2.67 -20.44 3.49
N LEU A 91 3.03 -21.72 3.68
CA LEU A 91 2.07 -22.76 4.09
C LEU A 91 1.39 -22.46 5.43
N ILE A 92 2.17 -21.99 6.42
CA ILE A 92 1.63 -21.62 7.73
C ILE A 92 0.81 -20.34 7.60
N ALA A 93 1.31 -19.35 6.86
CA ALA A 93 0.63 -18.09 6.60
C ALA A 93 -0.74 -18.28 5.93
N LEU A 94 -0.92 -19.29 5.07
CA LEU A 94 -2.23 -19.64 4.51
C LEU A 94 -3.24 -20.03 5.60
N GLY A 95 -2.82 -20.89 6.53
CA GLY A 95 -3.69 -21.27 7.66
C GLY A 95 -3.96 -20.11 8.61
N GLU A 96 -3.03 -19.16 8.74
CA GLU A 96 -3.24 -17.91 9.47
C GLU A 96 -4.20 -16.95 8.74
N LEU A 97 -4.14 -16.85 7.41
CA LEU A 97 -5.10 -16.06 6.62
C LEU A 97 -6.52 -16.61 6.78
N ASP A 98 -6.70 -17.93 6.76
CA ASP A 98 -8.00 -18.54 6.99
C ASP A 98 -8.55 -18.20 8.39
N GLN A 99 -7.69 -18.20 9.42
CA GLN A 99 -8.05 -17.79 10.78
C GLN A 99 -8.40 -16.30 10.87
N LEU A 100 -7.64 -15.44 10.18
CA LEU A 100 -7.87 -14.00 10.12
C LEU A 100 -9.22 -13.68 9.47
N VAL A 101 -9.55 -14.34 8.35
CA VAL A 101 -10.86 -14.18 7.70
C VAL A 101 -11.97 -14.71 8.60
N ALA A 102 -11.76 -15.83 9.28
CA ALA A 102 -12.76 -16.40 10.18
C ALA A 102 -13.01 -15.54 11.44
N SER A 103 -12.00 -14.82 11.93
CA SER A 103 -12.15 -13.96 13.11
C SER A 103 -12.88 -12.65 12.83
N GLN A 104 -13.04 -12.28 11.55
CA GLN A 104 -13.76 -11.08 11.10
C GLN A 104 -13.36 -9.82 11.91
N PRO A 105 -12.06 -9.52 12.05
CA PRO A 105 -11.64 -8.38 12.84
C PRO A 105 -12.10 -7.10 12.13
N PHE A 106 -12.15 -6.03 12.91
CA PHE A 106 -12.39 -4.71 12.39
C PHE A 106 -11.55 -3.71 13.17
N PHE A 107 -11.28 -2.57 12.55
CA PHE A 107 -10.70 -1.43 13.24
C PHE A 107 -11.35 -0.15 12.74
N GLU A 108 -11.15 0.92 13.50
CA GLU A 108 -11.65 2.24 13.13
C GLU A 108 -10.61 2.95 12.27
N ILE A 109 -11.09 3.57 11.20
CA ILE A 109 -10.31 4.42 10.32
C ILE A 109 -10.95 5.79 10.23
N LEU A 110 -10.24 6.75 9.66
CA LEU A 110 -10.83 8.00 9.23
C LEU A 110 -11.01 8.00 7.71
N GLU A 111 -12.20 8.39 7.28
CA GLU A 111 -12.54 8.69 5.90
C GLU A 111 -12.57 10.20 5.71
N LEU A 112 -12.00 10.67 4.60
CA LEU A 112 -12.30 11.96 4.03
C LEU A 112 -13.35 11.77 2.94
N VAL A 113 -14.48 12.44 3.09
CA VAL A 113 -15.64 12.31 2.24
C VAL A 113 -15.85 13.62 1.50
N ASP A 114 -16.04 13.55 0.19
CA ASP A 114 -16.56 14.66 -0.59
C ASP A 114 -18.06 14.79 -0.30
N LEU A 115 -18.46 15.88 0.34
CA LEU A 115 -19.85 16.14 0.70
C LEU A 115 -20.74 16.41 -0.52
N GLY A 116 -20.17 16.86 -1.65
CA GLY A 116 -20.91 17.10 -2.87
C GLY A 116 -21.39 15.80 -3.53
N THR A 117 -20.56 14.76 -3.51
CA THR A 117 -20.87 13.46 -4.13
C THR A 117 -21.21 12.34 -3.14
N GLY A 118 -20.89 12.53 -1.85
CA GLY A 118 -20.95 11.50 -0.83
C GLY A 118 -19.88 10.42 -0.95
N ARG A 119 -18.91 10.57 -1.87
CA ARG A 119 -17.85 9.58 -2.11
C ARG A 119 -16.73 9.75 -1.09
N VAL A 120 -16.19 8.63 -0.63
CA VAL A 120 -14.92 8.61 0.10
C VAL A 120 -13.82 8.93 -0.90
N VAL A 121 -13.10 10.02 -0.67
CA VAL A 121 -11.98 10.46 -1.51
C VAL A 121 -10.64 9.96 -0.95
N ARG A 122 -10.59 9.64 0.34
CA ARG A 122 -9.41 9.11 1.00
C ARG A 122 -9.76 8.39 2.30
N GLU A 123 -8.95 7.39 2.64
CA GLU A 123 -9.04 6.57 3.85
C GLU A 123 -7.67 6.50 4.53
N THR A 124 -7.61 6.37 5.85
CA THR A 124 -6.36 6.11 6.57
C THR A 124 -6.50 5.06 7.66
N GLY A 125 -5.67 4.01 7.57
CA GLY A 125 -5.68 2.89 8.50
C GLY A 125 -4.92 3.11 9.81
N HIS A 126 -3.99 4.09 9.83
CA HIS A 126 -3.14 4.39 10.98
C HIS A 126 -3.06 5.89 11.21
N PHE A 127 -3.36 6.34 12.43
CA PHE A 127 -3.16 7.73 12.83
C PHE A 127 -1.72 8.15 12.54
N GLY A 128 -1.55 9.27 11.85
CA GLY A 128 -0.23 9.69 11.38
C GLY A 128 0.20 9.10 10.04
N SER A 129 -0.69 8.53 9.22
CA SER A 129 -0.38 8.32 7.80
C SER A 129 -0.10 9.68 7.14
N GLU A 130 1.16 9.90 6.80
CA GLU A 130 1.65 11.17 6.26
C GLU A 130 1.43 11.23 4.75
N PHE A 131 0.94 12.36 4.26
CA PHE A 131 1.02 12.67 2.84
C PHE A 131 2.07 13.78 2.64
N ILE A 132 3.16 13.43 1.94
CA ILE A 132 4.30 14.29 1.52
C ILE A 132 3.73 15.50 0.76
N ASN A 133 3.89 16.74 1.21
CA ASN A 133 5.07 17.61 1.35
C ASN A 133 5.56 18.24 0.03
N GLU A 134 4.98 19.38 -0.34
CA GLU A 134 5.41 20.15 -1.51
C GLU A 134 6.70 20.99 -1.29
N GLN A 135 7.33 21.01 -0.10
CA GLN A 135 8.51 21.88 0.13
C GLN A 135 9.30 21.65 1.45
N GLY A 136 9.42 20.43 1.95
CA GLY A 136 10.05 20.14 3.25
C GLY A 136 9.15 20.43 4.46
N ASP A 137 8.36 21.50 4.42
CA ASP A 137 7.81 22.11 5.64
C ASP A 137 6.32 21.87 5.89
N VAL A 138 5.53 21.39 4.91
CA VAL A 138 4.07 21.22 5.05
C VAL A 138 3.70 19.74 5.13
N LEU A 139 2.97 19.36 6.18
CA LEU A 139 2.49 17.99 6.42
C LEU A 139 0.97 17.96 6.51
N ILE A 140 0.33 17.19 5.63
CA ILE A 140 -1.11 16.90 5.70
C ILE A 140 -1.27 15.48 6.26
N HIS A 141 -2.03 15.36 7.34
CA HIS A 141 -2.21 14.09 8.06
C HIS A 141 -3.57 14.07 8.75
N PHE A 142 -3.93 12.90 9.27
CA PHE A 142 -5.05 12.77 10.20
C PHE A 142 -4.52 12.60 11.63
N ASP A 143 -5.17 13.27 12.57
CA ASP A 143 -5.11 12.88 13.99
C ASP A 143 -6.25 11.92 14.33
N GLU A 144 -6.56 11.73 15.62
CA GLU A 144 -7.65 10.85 16.08
C GLU A 144 -9.02 11.13 15.45
N THR A 145 -9.29 12.37 15.03
CA THR A 145 -10.63 12.83 14.62
C THR A 145 -10.65 13.85 13.48
N HIS A 146 -9.53 14.49 13.14
CA HIS A 146 -9.47 15.64 12.23
C HIS A 146 -8.47 15.41 11.11
N LEU A 147 -8.68 16.14 10.01
CA LEU A 147 -7.61 16.42 9.05
C LEU A 147 -6.82 17.62 9.57
N CYS A 148 -5.50 17.47 9.56
CA CYS A 148 -4.55 18.43 10.09
C CYS A 148 -3.56 18.83 9.01
N VAL A 149 -3.24 20.13 8.94
CA VAL A 149 -2.09 20.66 8.21
C VAL A 149 -1.11 21.22 9.22
N SER A 150 0.13 20.72 9.19
CA SER A 150 1.23 21.21 10.01
C SER A 150 2.29 21.88 9.15
N VAL A 151 2.82 23.01 9.61
CA VAL A 151 3.92 23.74 8.98
C VAL A 151 5.07 23.85 9.98
N GLY A 152 6.27 23.37 9.61
CA GLY A 152 7.43 23.36 10.52
C GLY A 152 7.19 22.60 11.83
N GLY A 153 6.34 21.56 11.79
CA GLY A 153 5.94 20.76 12.95
C GLY A 153 4.81 21.35 13.81
N ALA A 154 4.35 22.57 13.54
CA ALA A 154 3.21 23.16 14.23
C ALA A 154 1.93 22.98 13.42
N THR A 155 0.85 22.48 14.02
CA THR A 155 -0.46 22.38 13.38
C THR A 155 -1.07 23.77 13.18
N VAL A 156 -1.23 24.17 11.91
CA VAL A 156 -1.77 25.48 11.50
C VAL A 156 -3.22 25.39 11.03
N PHE A 157 -3.70 24.18 10.71
CA PHE A 157 -5.08 23.92 10.34
C PHE A 157 -5.50 22.58 10.91
N ARG A 158 -6.73 22.50 11.43
CA ARG A 158 -7.29 21.28 12.01
C ARG A 158 -8.80 21.34 11.90
N SER A 159 -9.40 20.45 11.11
CA SER A 159 -10.85 20.45 10.93
C SER A 159 -11.42 19.06 10.62
N THR A 160 -12.65 18.85 11.09
CA THR A 160 -13.52 17.75 10.66
C THR A 160 -14.36 18.10 9.45
N ARG A 161 -14.57 19.38 9.15
CA ARG A 161 -15.36 19.85 8.00
C ARG A 161 -14.77 21.13 7.43
N PHE A 162 -14.51 21.13 6.14
CA PHE A 162 -13.88 22.28 5.50
C PHE A 162 -14.21 22.35 4.01
N GLN A 163 -14.03 23.53 3.44
CA GLN A 163 -14.09 23.78 2.02
C GLN A 163 -12.68 23.90 1.44
N GLN A 164 -12.53 23.51 0.18
CA GLN A 164 -11.35 23.77 -0.63
C GLN A 164 -11.76 24.61 -1.83
N ARG A 165 -10.96 25.63 -2.16
CA ARG A 165 -11.16 26.43 -3.37
C ARG A 165 -9.82 26.93 -3.90
N LEU A 166 -9.77 27.32 -5.16
CA LEU A 166 -8.61 28.02 -5.72
C LEU A 166 -8.36 29.31 -4.93
N SER A 167 -7.11 29.53 -4.55
CA SER A 167 -6.70 30.73 -3.82
C SER A 167 -6.83 31.96 -4.71
N ALA A 168 -7.34 33.05 -4.14
CA ALA A 168 -7.41 34.34 -4.83
C ALA A 168 -6.08 35.10 -4.77
N ASP A 169 -5.25 34.79 -3.77
CA ASP A 169 -4.05 35.55 -3.43
C ASP A 169 -2.77 34.89 -3.97
N VAL A 170 -2.79 33.58 -4.19
CA VAL A 170 -1.63 32.80 -4.63
C VAL A 170 -1.99 32.00 -5.88
N GLU A 171 -1.27 32.25 -6.98
CA GLU A 171 -1.49 31.56 -8.25
C GLU A 171 -1.29 30.05 -8.11
N SER A 172 -2.24 29.27 -8.65
CA SER A 172 -2.24 27.80 -8.61
C SER A 172 -2.25 27.16 -7.21
N ALA A 173 -2.58 27.92 -6.16
CA ALA A 173 -2.73 27.40 -4.81
C ALA A 173 -4.20 27.17 -4.43
N PHE A 174 -4.43 26.48 -3.32
CA PHE A 174 -5.76 26.14 -2.81
C PHE A 174 -5.90 26.57 -1.36
N ASP A 175 -6.97 27.30 -1.05
CA ASP A 175 -7.33 27.64 0.32
C ASP A 175 -8.22 26.55 0.90
N LEU A 176 -7.85 26.04 2.06
CA LEU A 176 -8.72 25.27 2.93
C LEU A 176 -9.35 26.22 3.95
N ILE A 177 -10.65 26.11 4.15
CA ILE A 177 -11.41 26.99 5.04
C ILE A 177 -12.36 26.14 5.87
N ASP A 178 -12.21 26.14 7.18
CA ASP A 178 -13.11 25.41 8.07
C ASP A 178 -14.44 26.17 8.28
N VAL A 179 -15.38 25.51 8.96
CA VAL A 179 -16.71 26.08 9.26
C VAL A 179 -16.68 27.29 10.21
N TYR A 180 -15.55 27.55 10.87
CA TYR A 180 -15.34 28.67 11.78
C TYR A 180 -14.52 29.81 11.17
N GLY A 181 -14.08 29.66 9.92
CA GLY A 181 -13.29 30.63 9.17
C GLY A 181 -11.78 30.52 9.37
N ALA A 182 -11.26 29.51 10.07
CA ALA A 182 -9.83 29.22 10.06
C ALA A 182 -9.42 28.72 8.68
N SER A 183 -8.24 29.15 8.20
CA SER A 183 -7.80 28.82 6.85
C SER A 183 -6.30 28.57 6.74
N VAL A 184 -5.93 27.76 5.75
CA VAL A 184 -4.54 27.53 5.32
C VAL A 184 -4.49 27.43 3.80
N THR A 185 -3.41 27.92 3.19
CA THR A 185 -3.18 27.82 1.75
C THR A 185 -2.17 26.72 1.46
N LEU A 186 -2.49 25.86 0.49
CA LEU A 186 -1.67 24.75 0.02
C LEU A 186 -1.29 24.96 -1.45
N GLY A 187 -0.12 24.46 -1.89
CA GLY A 187 0.27 24.53 -3.30
C GLY A 187 -0.49 23.52 -4.19
N SER A 188 -1.06 22.49 -3.59
CA SER A 188 -1.85 21.44 -4.25
C SER A 188 -3.17 21.17 -3.52
N PRO A 189 -4.19 20.65 -4.23
CA PRO A 189 -5.45 20.24 -3.61
C PRO A 189 -5.27 18.96 -2.77
N ILE A 190 -6.06 18.81 -1.70
CA ILE A 190 -6.06 17.62 -0.82
C ILE A 190 -6.46 16.35 -1.59
N CYS A 191 -7.33 16.48 -2.59
CA CYS A 191 -7.77 15.42 -3.50
C CYS A 191 -8.10 16.08 -4.85
N GLY A 192 -7.35 15.73 -5.90
CA GLY A 192 -7.56 16.23 -7.25
C GLY A 192 -6.55 15.59 -8.20
N PRO A 193 -6.77 15.64 -9.53
CA PRO A 193 -5.76 15.22 -10.47
C PRO A 193 -4.50 16.04 -10.17
N LEU A 194 -3.39 15.36 -9.88
CA LEU A 194 -2.08 15.99 -9.86
C LEU A 194 -1.94 16.72 -11.20
N ILE A 195 -1.71 18.03 -11.17
CA ILE A 195 -1.52 18.80 -12.40
C ILE A 195 -0.43 18.10 -13.23
N GLY A 196 -0.80 17.51 -14.37
CA GLY A 196 0.10 16.77 -15.25
C GLY A 196 0.08 15.23 -15.16
N ARG A 197 -0.87 14.60 -14.45
CA ARG A 197 -1.07 13.14 -14.47
C ARG A 197 -2.44 12.78 -15.06
N ASP A 198 -2.40 12.13 -16.23
CA ASP A 198 -3.56 11.51 -16.89
C ASP A 198 -3.96 10.24 -16.12
N ASP A 199 -4.52 10.38 -14.92
CA ASP A 199 -5.01 9.24 -14.15
C ASP A 199 -6.48 8.95 -14.55
N GLU A 200 -6.80 7.69 -14.88
CA GLU A 200 -8.08 7.20 -15.42
C GLU A 200 -9.33 7.47 -14.53
N ASP A 201 -9.13 7.89 -13.27
CA ASP A 201 -10.20 8.21 -12.31
C ASP A 201 -10.60 9.70 -12.30
N GLY A 202 -10.07 10.49 -13.25
CA GLY A 202 -10.20 11.94 -13.38
C GLY A 202 -11.53 12.53 -12.88
N LEU A 203 -11.53 13.05 -11.65
CA LEU A 203 -12.55 14.00 -11.22
C LEU A 203 -12.38 15.26 -12.08
N GLU A 204 -13.30 15.46 -13.03
CA GLU A 204 -13.30 16.65 -13.91
C GLU A 204 -13.33 17.96 -13.09
N VAL A 205 -13.82 17.90 -11.85
CA VAL A 205 -13.84 19.00 -10.89
C VAL A 205 -13.37 18.49 -9.53
N PRO A 206 -12.31 19.08 -8.92
CA PRO A 206 -11.86 18.68 -7.60
C PRO A 206 -12.98 18.93 -6.56
N PRO A 207 -13.14 18.04 -5.57
CA PRO A 207 -14.13 18.24 -4.51
C PRO A 207 -13.90 19.56 -3.77
N THR A 208 -14.99 20.24 -3.45
CA THR A 208 -14.94 21.57 -2.82
C THR A 208 -15.36 21.56 -1.36
N GLU A 209 -16.06 20.52 -0.91
CA GLU A 209 -16.57 20.41 0.46
C GLU A 209 -16.23 19.03 1.02
N PHE A 210 -15.64 19.00 2.20
CA PHE A 210 -15.15 17.77 2.81
C PHE A 210 -15.67 17.58 4.22
N GLU A 211 -15.80 16.32 4.59
CA GLU A 211 -16.01 15.86 5.96
C GLU A 211 -15.05 14.73 6.30
N VAL A 212 -14.42 14.83 7.47
CA VAL A 212 -13.70 13.74 8.12
C VAL A 212 -14.66 13.01 9.03
N ARG A 213 -14.80 11.71 8.84
CA ARG A 213 -15.66 10.87 9.69
C ARG A 213 -14.96 9.57 10.05
N PRO A 214 -15.26 9.02 11.24
CA PRO A 214 -14.86 7.65 11.55
C PRO A 214 -15.63 6.69 10.66
N ALA A 215 -14.93 5.66 10.20
CA ALA A 215 -15.52 4.52 9.53
C ALA A 215 -14.96 3.22 10.10
N ARG A 216 -15.72 2.15 9.90
CA ARG A 216 -15.35 0.83 10.36
C ARG A 216 -14.80 0.06 9.18
N PHE A 217 -13.57 -0.42 9.31
CA PHE A 217 -12.87 -1.15 8.28
C PHE A 217 -12.81 -2.63 8.65
N GLY A 218 -13.45 -3.47 7.83
CA GLY A 218 -13.65 -4.89 8.06
C GLY A 218 -13.04 -5.78 6.96
N VAL A 219 -13.38 -7.08 6.99
CA VAL A 219 -12.93 -8.07 6.00
C VAL A 219 -13.34 -7.64 4.59
N GLU A 220 -14.55 -7.11 4.43
CA GLU A 220 -15.11 -6.66 3.16
C GLU A 220 -14.26 -5.57 2.48
N ASN A 221 -13.55 -4.75 3.26
CA ASN A 221 -12.72 -3.67 2.72
C ASN A 221 -11.32 -4.16 2.29
N ILE A 222 -10.90 -5.33 2.77
CA ILE A 222 -9.55 -5.87 2.59
C ILE A 222 -9.53 -7.21 1.85
N GLU A 223 -10.70 -7.79 1.55
CA GLU A 223 -10.87 -9.14 0.99
C GLU A 223 -10.01 -9.36 -0.25
N TRP A 224 -10.00 -8.39 -1.17
CA TRP A 224 -9.22 -8.51 -2.39
C TRP A 224 -7.71 -8.60 -2.13
N ARG A 225 -7.20 -7.89 -1.12
CA ARG A 225 -5.78 -7.89 -0.69
C ARG A 225 -5.43 -9.20 0.01
N LEU A 226 -6.32 -9.70 0.87
CA LEU A 226 -6.18 -11.03 1.47
C LEU A 226 -6.21 -12.13 0.40
N GLY A 227 -7.05 -11.97 -0.63
CA GLY A 227 -7.10 -12.85 -1.79
C GLY A 227 -5.81 -12.87 -2.58
N ALA A 228 -5.20 -11.70 -2.83
CA ALA A 228 -3.88 -11.57 -3.45
C ALA A 228 -2.80 -12.31 -2.66
N LEU A 229 -2.72 -12.08 -1.34
CA LEU A 229 -1.80 -12.80 -0.45
C LEU A 229 -2.03 -14.32 -0.50
N SER A 230 -3.29 -14.76 -0.47
CA SER A 230 -3.64 -16.19 -0.55
C SER A 230 -3.16 -16.82 -1.86
N ARG A 231 -3.31 -16.12 -3.00
CA ARG A 231 -2.83 -16.60 -4.30
C ARG A 231 -1.30 -16.68 -4.35
N LEU A 232 -0.60 -15.66 -3.86
CA LEU A 232 0.87 -15.66 -3.76
C LEU A 232 1.38 -16.83 -2.89
N PHE A 233 0.84 -16.99 -1.68
CA PHE A 233 1.28 -18.05 -0.79
C PHE A 233 0.94 -19.45 -1.31
N ARG A 234 -0.22 -19.64 -1.97
CA ARG A 234 -0.54 -20.91 -2.64
C ARG A 234 0.44 -21.22 -3.77
N ALA A 235 0.71 -20.25 -4.66
CA ALA A 235 1.67 -20.43 -5.74
C ALA A 235 3.08 -20.76 -5.19
N SER A 236 3.48 -20.12 -4.11
CA SER A 236 4.73 -20.41 -3.39
C SER A 236 4.77 -21.85 -2.85
N VAL A 237 3.69 -22.32 -2.21
CA VAL A 237 3.59 -23.69 -1.69
C VAL A 237 3.61 -24.74 -2.81
N ASP A 238 2.83 -24.53 -3.86
CA ASP A 238 2.67 -25.50 -4.95
C ASP A 238 3.97 -25.66 -5.75
N SER A 239 4.68 -24.56 -5.98
CA SER A 239 5.96 -24.55 -6.71
C SER A 239 7.18 -24.82 -5.84
N ARG A 240 7.04 -24.70 -4.51
CA ARG A 240 8.14 -24.69 -3.52
C ARG A 240 9.15 -23.55 -3.74
N ASN A 241 8.75 -22.47 -4.42
CA ASN A 241 9.53 -21.25 -4.56
C ASN A 241 9.09 -20.21 -3.52
N PRO A 242 9.96 -19.29 -3.08
CA PRO A 242 9.57 -18.23 -2.16
C PRO A 242 8.67 -17.18 -2.82
N VAL A 243 7.92 -16.43 -2.02
CA VAL A 243 7.38 -15.13 -2.43
C VAL A 243 8.49 -14.10 -2.35
N VAL A 244 8.60 -13.24 -3.36
CA VAL A 244 9.52 -12.09 -3.40
C VAL A 244 8.70 -10.82 -3.27
N TRP A 245 9.13 -9.90 -2.40
CA TRP A 245 8.46 -8.64 -2.15
C TRP A 245 9.17 -7.50 -2.88
N CYS A 246 8.43 -6.60 -3.54
CA CYS A 246 8.96 -5.51 -4.35
C CYS A 246 8.39 -4.14 -3.98
#